data_AF-A0AAD6G294-F1
#
_entry.id   AF-A0AAD6G294-F1
#
_cell.length_a   1.000
_cell.length_b   1.000
_cell.length_c   1.000
_cell.angle_alpha   90.00
_cell.angle_beta   90.00
_cell.angle_gamma   90.00
#
_symmetry.space_group_name_H-M   'P 1'
#
loop_
_entity.id
_entity.type
_entity.pdbx_description
1 polymer ?
#
loop_
_entity_poly.entity_id
_entity_poly.type
_entity_poly.pdbx_seq_one_letter_code
_entity_poly.pdbx_strand_id
1 'polypeptide(L)'
;MTAGLAVFEINVAKQIVLCIQNFSSKDHTEPLHRFDTNLIVVGGTGIAAALPYILAHLEADRKSERKTLKIHLVWSIRQRQMFYRIFTNELAAILQHQDITTSVYCTKLDITPREFDSDDCVLSKNCAPEVMSTRVGSPASNGSLRFMPGRPNIHELIMSEMGEARNSSSSIGVLTCGPAQMADQYRDAVYEAMKHGFHEIDYYEEAFGW
;
A
#
# COMPACT_ATOMS: atom_id res chain seq x y z
N MET A 1 -25.13 3.69 11.92
CA MET A 1 -24.27 3.59 10.72
C MET A 1 -22.94 2.87 10.96
N THR A 2 -22.39 2.84 12.18
CA THR A 2 -21.08 2.23 12.49
C THR A 2 -21.02 0.70 12.44
N ALA A 3 -22.12 0.00 12.79
CA ALA A 3 -22.14 -1.48 12.78
C ALA A 3 -22.03 -2.06 11.36
N GLY A 4 -22.70 -1.47 10.37
CA GLY A 4 -22.64 -1.93 8.98
C GLY A 4 -21.25 -1.77 8.35
N LEU A 5 -20.57 -0.66 8.63
CA LEU A 5 -19.20 -0.42 8.15
C LEU A 5 -18.21 -1.43 8.75
N ALA A 6 -18.35 -1.75 10.04
CA ALA A 6 -17.50 -2.76 10.69
C ALA A 6 -17.67 -4.16 10.09
N VAL A 7 -18.91 -4.55 9.78
CA VAL A 7 -19.19 -5.84 9.12
C VAL A 7 -18.58 -5.88 7.72
N PHE A 8 -18.68 -4.79 6.97
CA PHE A 8 -18.06 -4.68 5.65
C PHE A 8 -16.53 -4.84 5.72
N GLU A 9 -15.86 -4.13 6.63
CA GLU A 9 -14.40 -4.24 6.83
C GLU A 9 -13.96 -5.66 7.23
N ILE A 10 -14.74 -6.35 8.06
CA ILE A 10 -14.48 -7.74 8.45
C ILE A 10 -14.65 -8.67 7.24
N ASN A 11 -15.65 -8.44 6.39
CA ASN A 11 -15.83 -9.22 5.16
C ASN A 11 -14.66 -8.99 4.19
N VAL A 12 -14.15 -7.76 4.09
CA VAL A 12 -12.94 -7.47 3.32
C VAL A 12 -11.73 -8.21 3.89
N ALA A 13 -11.55 -8.24 5.20
CA ALA A 13 -10.46 -9.01 5.83
C ALA A 13 -10.54 -10.51 5.48
N LYS A 14 -11.74 -11.10 5.54
CA LYS A 14 -11.98 -12.49 5.10
C LYS A 14 -11.66 -12.66 3.62
N GLN A 15 -12.05 -11.71 2.78
CA GLN A 15 -11.80 -11.75 1.34
C GLN A 15 -10.31 -11.67 1.01
N ILE A 16 -9.55 -10.85 1.75
CA ILE A 16 -8.09 -10.78 1.65
C ILE A 16 -7.48 -12.15 1.94
N VAL A 17 -7.88 -12.79 3.04
CA VAL A 17 -7.38 -14.14 3.39
C VAL A 17 -7.74 -15.16 2.31
N LEU A 18 -8.99 -15.13 1.81
CA LEU A 18 -9.42 -16.00 0.72
C LEU A 18 -8.66 -15.76 -0.58
N CYS A 19 -8.41 -14.50 -0.94
CA CYS A 19 -7.61 -14.13 -2.10
C CYS A 19 -6.18 -14.67 -1.97
N ILE A 20 -5.55 -14.53 -0.80
CA ILE A 20 -4.20 -15.08 -0.53
C ILE A 20 -4.18 -16.60 -0.67
N GLN A 21 -5.18 -17.28 -0.11
CA GLN A 21 -5.25 -18.75 -0.10
C GLN A 21 -5.56 -19.35 -1.48
N ASN A 22 -6.35 -18.66 -2.30
CA ASN A 22 -6.85 -19.16 -3.57
C ASN A 22 -6.28 -18.41 -4.79
N PHE A 23 -5.22 -17.62 -4.59
CA PHE A 23 -4.64 -16.81 -5.64
C PHE A 23 -4.24 -17.64 -6.87
N SER A 24 -4.61 -17.17 -8.05
CA SER A 24 -4.12 -17.68 -9.32
C SER A 24 -3.53 -16.53 -10.15
N SER A 25 -2.44 -16.81 -10.87
CA SER A 25 -1.75 -15.83 -11.72
C SER A 25 -2.57 -15.25 -12.88
N LYS A 26 -3.83 -15.69 -13.05
CA LYS A 26 -4.78 -15.16 -14.04
C LYS A 26 -5.71 -14.07 -13.48
N ASP A 27 -5.63 -13.76 -12.18
CA ASP A 27 -6.63 -12.95 -11.47
C ASP A 27 -6.39 -11.43 -11.50
N HIS A 28 -5.64 -10.90 -12.48
CA HIS A 28 -5.40 -9.45 -12.62
C HIS A 28 -5.51 -8.99 -14.08
N THR A 29 -6.06 -7.78 -14.30
CA THR A 29 -6.33 -7.27 -15.65
C THR A 29 -5.17 -6.45 -16.20
N GLU A 30 -4.50 -5.68 -15.35
CA GLU A 30 -3.50 -4.72 -15.81
C GLU A 30 -2.11 -5.35 -15.90
N PRO A 31 -1.29 -4.96 -16.89
CA PRO A 31 -0.01 -5.61 -17.15
C PRO A 31 1.11 -5.04 -16.28
N LEU A 32 0.88 -4.85 -14.98
CA LEU A 32 1.85 -4.25 -14.04
C LEU A 32 3.17 -5.03 -13.94
N HIS A 33 3.15 -6.34 -14.23
CA HIS A 33 4.35 -7.17 -14.30
C HIS A 33 5.35 -6.76 -15.40
N ARG A 34 5.00 -5.80 -16.27
CA ARG A 34 5.89 -5.28 -17.32
C ARG A 34 6.80 -4.16 -16.84
N PHE A 35 6.49 -3.54 -15.70
CA PHE A 35 7.25 -2.41 -15.17
C PHE A 35 8.25 -2.86 -14.12
N ASP A 36 9.38 -2.17 -14.04
CA ASP A 36 10.42 -2.43 -13.05
C ASP A 36 9.96 -2.00 -11.65
N THR A 37 9.23 -0.88 -11.56
CA THR A 37 8.65 -0.38 -10.31
C THR A 37 7.14 -0.26 -10.45
N ASN A 38 6.39 -0.82 -9.50
CA ASN A 38 4.95 -0.62 -9.42
C ASN A 38 4.60 0.26 -8.22
N LEU A 39 4.02 1.43 -8.47
CA LEU A 39 3.44 2.30 -7.47
C LEU A 39 1.95 2.01 -7.36
N ILE A 40 1.56 1.24 -6.33
CA ILE A 40 0.17 0.85 -6.10
C ILE A 40 -0.41 1.72 -5.00
N VAL A 41 -1.48 2.44 -5.32
CA VAL A 41 -2.10 3.40 -4.40
C VAL A 41 -3.54 3.03 -4.16
N VAL A 42 -3.88 2.87 -2.89
CA VAL A 42 -5.19 2.38 -2.49
C VAL A 42 -5.83 3.22 -1.40
N GLY A 43 -7.12 3.45 -1.53
CA GLY A 43 -7.95 4.15 -0.55
C GLY A 43 -8.89 3.20 0.18
N GLY A 44 -8.94 3.28 1.52
CA GLY A 44 -9.91 2.52 2.33
C GLY A 44 -9.73 1.01 2.15
N THR A 45 -10.78 0.31 1.67
CA THR A 45 -10.75 -1.14 1.42
C THR A 45 -10.10 -1.52 0.10
N GLY A 46 -9.64 -0.54 -0.69
CA GLY A 46 -8.98 -0.74 -1.98
C GLY A 46 -7.70 -1.58 -1.91
N ILE A 47 -7.15 -1.85 -0.72
CA ILE A 47 -6.04 -2.80 -0.55
C ILE A 47 -6.34 -4.19 -1.12
N ALA A 48 -7.61 -4.59 -1.15
CA ALA A 48 -8.03 -5.85 -1.79
C ALA A 48 -7.70 -5.87 -3.30
N ALA A 49 -7.75 -4.71 -3.96
CA ALA A 49 -7.40 -4.55 -5.37
C ALA A 49 -5.90 -4.69 -5.64
N ALA A 50 -5.06 -4.23 -4.70
CA ALA A 50 -3.61 -4.33 -4.80
C ALA A 50 -3.12 -5.78 -4.65
N LEU A 51 -3.86 -6.61 -3.93
CA LEU A 51 -3.37 -7.90 -3.45
C LEU A 51 -3.06 -8.90 -4.56
N PRO A 52 -3.88 -9.08 -5.62
CA PRO A 52 -3.53 -9.95 -6.74
C PRO A 52 -2.20 -9.56 -7.41
N TYR A 53 -1.94 -8.26 -7.58
CA TYR A 53 -0.69 -7.77 -8.17
C TYR A 53 0.53 -8.05 -7.29
N ILE A 54 0.38 -7.86 -5.98
CA ILE A 54 1.43 -8.17 -5.01
C ILE A 54 1.72 -9.68 -4.99
N LEU A 55 0.68 -10.51 -4.95
CA LEU A 55 0.82 -11.97 -4.96
C LEU A 55 1.43 -12.48 -6.26
N ALA A 56 1.04 -11.92 -7.41
CA ALA A 56 1.63 -12.24 -8.71
C ALA A 56 3.14 -11.96 -8.74
N HIS A 57 3.56 -10.82 -8.17
CA HIS A 57 4.97 -10.47 -8.03
C HIS A 57 5.73 -11.47 -7.17
N LEU A 58 5.18 -11.84 -6.02
CA LEU A 58 5.80 -12.84 -5.13
C LEU A 58 5.88 -14.23 -5.77
N GLU A 59 4.87 -14.64 -6.54
CA GLU A 59 4.90 -15.90 -7.28
C GLU A 59 5.96 -15.88 -8.38
N ALA A 60 6.08 -14.77 -9.13
CA ALA A 60 7.09 -14.59 -10.16
C ALA A 60 8.51 -14.55 -9.58
N ASP A 61 8.70 -13.92 -8.41
CA ASP A 61 9.99 -13.92 -7.69
C ASP A 61 10.40 -15.34 -7.30
N ARG A 62 9.47 -16.14 -6.74
CA ARG A 62 9.71 -17.54 -6.40
C ARG A 62 10.06 -18.42 -7.60
N LYS A 63 9.58 -18.06 -8.79
CA LYS A 63 9.88 -18.76 -10.06
C LYS A 63 11.13 -18.20 -10.76
N SER A 64 11.75 -17.14 -10.23
CA SER A 64 12.83 -16.40 -10.90
C SER A 64 12.43 -15.84 -12.27
N GLU A 65 11.15 -15.51 -12.44
CA GLU A 65 10.56 -14.95 -13.67
C GLU A 65 10.15 -13.48 -13.50
N ARG A 66 10.49 -12.87 -12.35
CA ARG A 66 10.11 -11.48 -12.07
C ARG A 66 10.80 -10.50 -13.03
N LYS A 67 10.00 -9.55 -13.51
CA LYS A 67 10.49 -8.34 -14.19
C LYS A 67 10.37 -7.12 -13.28
N THR A 68 9.27 -7.03 -12.54
CA THR A 68 9.13 -6.07 -11.45
C THR A 68 10.17 -6.33 -10.38
N LEU A 69 10.86 -5.28 -9.96
CA LEU A 69 11.92 -5.27 -8.96
C LEU A 69 11.42 -4.74 -7.62
N LYS A 70 10.49 -3.77 -7.65
CA LYS A 70 10.00 -3.05 -6.48
C LYS A 70 8.50 -2.82 -6.60
N ILE A 71 7.78 -3.01 -5.49
CA ILE A 71 6.41 -2.54 -5.30
C ILE A 71 6.42 -1.51 -4.18
N HIS A 72 5.91 -0.31 -4.46
CA HIS A 72 5.60 0.69 -3.44
C HIS A 72 4.08 0.75 -3.27
N LEU A 73 3.59 0.24 -2.15
CA LEU A 73 2.19 0.32 -1.75
C LEU A 73 1.95 1.57 -0.90
N VAL A 74 1.09 2.46 -1.37
CA VAL A 74 0.59 3.61 -0.61
C VAL A 74 -0.85 3.37 -0.21
N TRP A 75 -1.11 3.17 1.08
CA TRP A 75 -2.44 2.87 1.59
C TRP A 75 -2.99 4.02 2.40
N SER A 76 -3.95 4.75 1.84
CA SER A 76 -4.65 5.84 2.53
C SER A 76 -5.94 5.34 3.19
N ILE A 77 -6.04 5.49 4.51
CA ILE A 77 -7.21 5.12 5.30
C ILE A 77 -7.80 6.33 6.01
N ARG A 78 -9.08 6.25 6.36
CA ARG A 78 -9.73 7.30 7.14
C ARG A 78 -9.46 7.18 8.64
N GLN A 79 -9.46 5.98 9.19
CA GLN A 79 -9.31 5.74 10.62
C GLN A 79 -8.41 4.53 10.87
N ARG A 80 -7.58 4.57 11.92
CA ARG A 80 -6.72 3.43 12.33
C ARG A 80 -7.52 2.16 12.62
N GLN A 81 -8.73 2.29 13.16
CA GLN A 81 -9.58 1.14 13.48
C GLN A 81 -9.90 0.26 12.25
N MET A 82 -10.08 0.87 11.08
CA MET A 82 -10.30 0.17 9.81
C MET A 82 -9.07 -0.66 9.44
N PHE A 83 -7.88 -0.08 9.57
CA PHE A 83 -6.63 -0.79 9.32
C PHE A 83 -6.52 -2.03 10.20
N TYR A 84 -6.72 -1.92 11.52
CA TYR A 84 -6.59 -3.09 12.41
C TYR A 84 -7.59 -4.22 12.12
N ARG A 85 -8.74 -3.90 11.50
CA ARG A 85 -9.72 -4.91 11.07
C ARG A 85 -9.31 -5.63 9.80
N ILE A 86 -8.75 -4.90 8.84
CA ILE A 86 -8.41 -5.40 7.50
C ILE A 86 -7.01 -6.01 7.48
N PHE A 87 -6.09 -5.44 8.24
CA PHE A 87 -4.71 -5.87 8.31
C PHE A 87 -4.66 -7.23 9.00
N THR A 88 -4.49 -8.31 8.24
CA THR A 88 -4.43 -9.70 8.72
C THR A 88 -2.98 -10.17 8.98
N ASN A 89 -2.78 -11.33 9.62
CA ASN A 89 -1.40 -11.86 9.82
C ASN A 89 -0.79 -12.24 8.47
N GLU A 90 -1.62 -12.80 7.60
CA GLU A 90 -1.32 -13.18 6.23
C GLU A 90 -0.93 -11.95 5.40
N LEU A 91 -1.70 -10.85 5.51
CA LEU A 91 -1.35 -9.60 4.84
C LEU A 91 -0.06 -9.00 5.40
N ALA A 92 0.16 -9.07 6.72
CA ALA A 92 1.39 -8.59 7.33
C ALA A 92 2.63 -9.32 6.79
N ALA A 93 2.57 -10.66 6.69
CA ALA A 93 3.67 -11.46 6.15
C ALA A 93 4.00 -11.10 4.70
N ILE A 94 2.97 -10.83 3.89
CA ILE A 94 3.15 -10.38 2.50
C ILE A 94 3.81 -9.01 2.46
N LEU A 95 3.31 -8.02 3.20
CA LEU A 95 3.83 -6.65 3.16
C LEU A 95 5.22 -6.48 3.80
N GLN A 96 5.73 -7.51 4.49
CA GLN A 96 7.11 -7.56 5.01
C GLN A 96 8.13 -8.04 3.98
N HIS A 97 7.70 -8.45 2.77
CA HIS A 97 8.63 -8.88 1.74
C HIS A 97 9.60 -7.75 1.35
N GLN A 98 10.86 -8.08 1.09
CA GLN A 98 11.94 -7.12 0.84
C GLN A 98 11.68 -6.19 -0.36
N ASP A 99 10.95 -6.69 -1.37
CA ASP A 99 10.61 -5.92 -2.57
C ASP A 99 9.41 -4.99 -2.37
N ILE A 100 8.72 -5.08 -1.22
CA ILE A 100 7.47 -4.37 -0.96
C ILE A 100 7.74 -3.29 0.08
N THR A 101 7.65 -2.04 -0.35
CA THR A 101 7.64 -0.88 0.54
C THR A 101 6.21 -0.46 0.78
N THR A 102 5.78 -0.37 2.04
CA THR A 102 4.41 0.04 2.39
C THR A 102 4.39 1.33 3.19
N SER A 103 3.66 2.33 2.69
CA SER A 103 3.43 3.63 3.35
C SER A 103 1.94 3.79 3.68
N VAL A 104 1.58 3.92 4.96
CA VAL A 104 0.17 4.03 5.38
C VAL A 104 -0.15 5.44 5.86
N TYR A 105 -1.18 6.04 5.28
CA TYR A 105 -1.62 7.41 5.59
C TYR A 105 -2.97 7.39 6.30
N CYS A 106 -3.07 8.02 7.47
CA CYS A 106 -4.31 8.13 8.23
C CYS A 106 -4.83 9.57 8.21
N THR A 107 -5.95 9.79 7.52
CA THR A 107 -6.49 11.15 7.29
C THR A 107 -7.26 11.72 8.49
N LYS A 108 -7.79 10.88 9.38
CA LYS A 108 -8.32 11.29 10.68
C LYS A 108 -7.39 10.75 11.76
N LEU A 109 -6.61 11.62 12.39
CA LEU A 109 -6.01 11.30 13.68
C LEU A 109 -7.11 11.44 14.72
N ASP A 110 -7.29 10.43 15.56
CA ASP A 110 -8.04 10.63 16.79
C ASP A 110 -7.18 11.57 17.64
N ILE A 111 -7.53 12.86 17.67
CA ILE A 111 -6.87 13.85 18.53
C ILE A 111 -7.31 13.54 19.96
N THR A 112 -6.63 12.61 20.61
CA THR A 112 -6.52 12.64 22.08
C THR A 112 -5.43 13.66 22.40
N PRO A 113 -5.73 14.76 23.12
CA PRO A 113 -4.68 15.65 23.57
C PRO A 113 -3.87 14.93 24.65
N ARG A 114 -2.80 14.24 24.26
CA ARG A 114 -1.55 14.07 25.03
C ARG A 114 -0.49 13.30 24.24
N GLU A 115 0.69 13.92 24.29
CA GLU A 115 2.04 13.37 24.14
C GLU A 115 2.55 13.12 22.71
N PHE A 116 3.38 14.08 22.28
CA PHE A 116 4.59 13.80 21.52
C PHE A 116 5.31 12.61 22.16
N ASP A 117 5.05 11.40 21.69
CA ASP A 117 6.08 10.37 21.67
C ASP A 117 5.99 9.59 20.36
N SER A 118 7.14 9.16 19.88
CA SER A 118 7.33 8.57 18.56
C SER A 118 6.68 7.19 18.50
N ASP A 119 5.43 7.14 18.05
CA ASP A 119 4.70 5.89 17.78
C ASP A 119 5.22 5.24 16.47
N ASP A 120 6.40 4.61 16.54
CA ASP A 120 6.79 3.57 15.58
C ASP A 120 5.95 2.32 15.88
N CYS A 121 4.83 2.16 15.17
CA CYS A 121 4.02 0.95 15.25
C CYS A 121 4.67 -0.18 14.45
N VAL A 122 5.47 -0.98 15.15
CA VAL A 122 6.06 -2.22 14.64
C VAL A 122 4.95 -3.15 14.14
N LEU A 123 5.17 -3.82 13.01
CA LEU A 123 4.25 -4.83 12.47
C LEU A 123 4.26 -6.07 13.39
N SER A 124 3.49 -6.02 14.47
CA SER A 124 3.19 -7.18 15.29
C SER A 124 1.74 -7.14 15.70
N LYS A 125 1.00 -8.19 15.35
CA LYS A 125 -0.39 -8.42 15.75
C LYS A 125 -0.54 -8.93 17.17
N ASN A 126 0.55 -9.03 17.92
CA ASN A 126 0.53 -9.55 19.29
C ASN A 126 0.61 -8.40 20.30
N CYS A 127 -0.51 -7.73 20.54
CA CYS A 127 -0.74 -6.96 21.77
C CYS A 127 -2.17 -7.23 22.26
N ALA A 128 -2.32 -8.23 23.13
CA ALA A 128 -3.31 -8.15 24.20
C ALA A 128 -2.78 -7.20 25.30
N PRO A 129 -3.63 -6.57 26.12
CA PRO A 129 -3.23 -5.43 26.93
C PRO A 129 -2.48 -5.93 28.18
N GLU A 130 -1.21 -5.57 28.34
CA GLU A 130 -0.64 -5.40 29.68
C GLU A 130 0.58 -4.48 29.64
N VAL A 131 0.62 -3.62 30.65
CA VAL A 131 1.55 -2.52 30.88
C VAL A 131 2.96 -3.06 31.15
N MET A 132 3.99 -2.49 30.51
CA MET A 132 5.13 -1.79 31.16
C MET A 132 6.38 -1.71 30.25
N SER A 133 6.93 -0.51 30.22
CA SER A 133 8.16 -0.02 29.57
C SER A 133 9.42 -0.90 29.76
N THR A 134 10.28 -1.02 28.74
CA THR A 134 11.75 -0.82 28.83
C THR A 134 12.36 -0.59 27.42
N ARG A 135 13.29 0.37 27.33
CA ARG A 135 13.99 0.86 26.12
C ARG A 135 15.14 -0.06 25.66
N VAL A 136 15.36 -0.23 24.35
CA VAL A 136 16.68 -0.46 23.70
C VAL A 136 16.63 0.05 22.23
N GLY A 137 17.74 0.63 21.73
CA GLY A 137 17.83 1.49 20.54
C GLY A 137 17.94 0.84 19.15
N SER A 138 18.00 1.73 18.14
CA SER A 138 18.11 1.48 16.69
C SER A 138 19.45 0.81 16.30
N PRO A 139 19.55 0.04 15.18
CA PRO A 139 19.43 0.55 13.81
C PRO A 139 18.71 -0.38 12.79
N ALA A 140 18.41 0.22 11.63
CA ALA A 140 17.79 -0.26 10.38
C ALA A 140 17.58 -1.77 10.08
N SER A 141 16.45 -1.99 9.38
CA SER A 141 16.02 -3.11 8.50
C SER A 141 14.95 -4.07 9.03
N ASN A 142 13.87 -4.12 8.22
CA ASN A 142 12.75 -5.06 8.16
C ASN A 142 11.60 -4.91 9.19
N GLY A 143 10.65 -4.03 8.83
CA GLY A 143 9.23 -4.32 9.06
C GLY A 143 8.48 -3.48 10.09
N SER A 144 8.76 -2.18 10.27
CA SER A 144 7.86 -1.29 11.00
C SER A 144 6.99 -0.51 10.01
N LEU A 145 5.66 -0.69 10.06
CA LEU A 145 4.73 0.02 9.20
C LEU A 145 4.33 1.31 9.89
N ARG A 146 4.77 2.45 9.35
CA ARG A 146 4.53 3.76 9.96
C ARG A 146 3.21 4.35 9.48
N PHE A 147 2.41 4.87 10.42
CA PHE A 147 1.29 5.74 10.07
C PHE A 147 1.76 7.17 9.86
N MET A 148 1.58 7.68 8.66
CA MET A 148 1.77 9.08 8.32
C MET A 148 0.45 9.83 8.49
N PRO A 149 0.45 11.00 9.15
CA PRO A 149 -0.77 11.78 9.33
C PRO A 149 -1.20 12.45 8.03
N GLY A 150 -2.51 12.56 7.82
CA GLY A 150 -3.08 13.31 6.70
C GLY A 150 -3.21 12.49 5.42
N ARG A 151 -3.20 13.19 4.28
CA ARG A 151 -3.26 12.60 2.93
C ARG A 151 -1.86 12.56 2.33
N PRO A 152 -1.53 11.54 1.51
CA PRO A 152 -0.28 11.57 0.76
C PRO A 152 -0.22 12.78 -0.16
N ASN A 153 0.95 13.41 -0.27
CA ASN A 153 1.20 14.39 -1.32
C ASN A 153 1.50 13.64 -2.62
N ILE A 154 0.44 13.43 -3.41
CA ILE A 154 0.47 12.57 -4.59
C ILE A 154 1.46 13.08 -5.64
N HIS A 155 1.51 14.40 -5.84
CA HIS A 155 2.43 15.01 -6.78
C HIS A 155 3.88 14.75 -6.37
N GLU A 156 4.26 15.03 -5.11
CA GLU A 156 5.61 14.78 -4.61
C GLU A 156 5.99 13.29 -4.70
N LEU A 157 5.06 12.39 -4.37
CA LEU A 157 5.27 10.95 -4.46
C LEU A 157 5.60 10.51 -5.89
N ILE A 158 4.80 10.94 -6.88
CA ILE A 158 5.03 10.60 -8.29
C ILE A 158 6.33 11.20 -8.80
N MET A 159 6.61 12.47 -8.47
CA MET A 159 7.85 13.13 -8.89
C MET A 159 9.09 12.49 -8.25
N SER A 160 8.99 12.00 -7.00
CA SER A 160 10.05 11.27 -6.33
C SER A 160 10.33 9.92 -7.01
N GLU A 161 9.29 9.11 -7.24
CA GLU A 161 9.45 7.81 -7.92
C GLU A 161 9.96 8.00 -9.35
N MET A 162 9.48 9.03 -10.07
CA MET A 162 10.01 9.42 -11.38
C MET A 162 11.49 9.80 -11.33
N GLY A 163 11.92 10.57 -10.32
CA GLY A 163 13.32 10.92 -10.11
C GLY A 163 14.20 9.69 -9.89
N GLU A 164 13.75 8.75 -9.05
CA GLU A 164 14.43 7.47 -8.83
C GLU A 164 14.53 6.65 -10.13
N ALA A 165 13.40 6.47 -10.82
CA ALA A 165 13.33 5.67 -12.04
C ALA A 165 14.16 6.26 -13.19
N ARG A 166 14.24 7.59 -13.31
CA ARG A 166 15.13 8.25 -14.28
C ARG A 166 16.59 7.92 -14.02
N ASN A 167 17.01 7.95 -12.76
CA ASN A 167 18.40 7.67 -12.39
C ASN A 167 18.78 6.21 -12.64
N SER A 168 17.81 5.29 -12.52
CA SER A 168 18.02 3.85 -12.77
C SER A 168 17.62 3.39 -14.18
N SER A 169 17.16 4.30 -15.05
CA SER A 169 16.59 3.95 -16.37
C SER A 169 15.49 2.88 -16.29
N SER A 170 14.62 3.01 -15.29
CA SER A 170 13.55 2.07 -14.98
C SER A 170 12.18 2.62 -15.37
N SER A 171 11.23 1.71 -15.54
CA SER A 171 9.84 2.00 -15.87
C SER A 171 8.93 1.93 -14.65
N ILE A 172 7.84 2.71 -14.65
CA ILE A 172 6.88 2.82 -13.54
C ILE A 172 5.47 2.45 -14.00
N GLY A 173 4.85 1.47 -13.34
CA GLY A 173 3.42 1.21 -13.43
C GLY A 173 2.69 1.82 -12.24
N VAL A 174 1.76 2.75 -12.47
CA VAL A 174 0.94 3.35 -11.41
C VAL A 174 -0.44 2.71 -11.43
N LEU A 175 -0.84 2.08 -10.32
CA LEU A 175 -2.19 1.54 -10.13
C LEU A 175 -2.90 2.32 -9.03
N THR A 176 -4.12 2.80 -9.29
CA THR A 176 -4.93 3.47 -8.26
C THR A 176 -6.28 2.79 -8.07
N CYS A 177 -6.66 2.53 -6.81
CA CYS A 177 -8.01 2.10 -6.43
C CYS A 177 -8.48 2.86 -5.19
N GLY A 178 -9.38 3.83 -5.34
CA GLY A 178 -9.82 4.67 -4.23
C GLY A 178 -10.88 5.70 -4.64
N PRO A 179 -11.14 6.71 -3.78
CA PRO A 179 -12.09 7.78 -4.10
C PRO A 179 -11.70 8.54 -5.36
N ALA A 180 -12.68 8.99 -6.15
CA ALA A 180 -12.45 9.70 -7.42
C ALA A 180 -11.44 10.86 -7.32
N GLN A 181 -11.54 11.68 -6.27
CA GLN A 181 -10.59 12.78 -6.05
C GLN A 181 -9.13 12.31 -5.93
N MET A 182 -8.89 11.13 -5.34
CA MET A 182 -7.55 10.55 -5.28
C MET A 182 -7.08 10.15 -6.67
N ALA A 183 -7.93 9.44 -7.44
CA ALA A 183 -7.61 9.03 -8.81
C ALA A 183 -7.31 10.23 -9.71
N ASP A 184 -8.09 11.31 -9.60
CA ASP A 184 -7.86 12.55 -10.34
C ASP A 184 -6.48 13.15 -10.06
N GLN A 185 -6.08 13.21 -8.78
CA GLN A 185 -4.76 13.73 -8.39
C GLN A 185 -3.60 12.89 -8.94
N TYR A 186 -3.75 11.56 -9.01
CA TYR A 186 -2.73 10.70 -9.62
C TYR A 186 -2.67 10.88 -11.13
N ARG A 187 -3.82 10.98 -11.78
CA ARG A 187 -3.90 11.22 -13.23
C ARG A 187 -3.20 12.52 -13.62
N ASP A 188 -3.46 13.59 -12.86
CA ASP A 188 -2.81 14.88 -13.06
C ASP A 188 -1.30 14.80 -12.83
N ALA A 189 -0.85 14.16 -11.74
CA ALA A 189 0.58 14.03 -11.44
C ALA A 189 1.34 13.18 -12.47
N VAL A 190 0.76 12.08 -12.96
CA VAL A 190 1.35 11.26 -14.03
C VAL A 190 1.40 12.05 -15.34
N TYR A 191 0.34 12.78 -15.67
CA TYR A 191 0.32 13.66 -16.84
C TYR A 191 1.43 14.72 -16.77
N GLU A 192 1.65 15.33 -15.61
CA GLU A 192 2.75 16.26 -15.41
C GLU A 192 4.11 15.58 -15.56
N ALA A 193 4.28 14.36 -15.04
CA ALA A 193 5.52 13.60 -15.22
C ALA A 193 5.83 13.35 -16.72
N MET A 194 4.81 12.99 -17.50
CA MET A 194 4.91 12.84 -18.95
C MET A 194 5.25 14.15 -19.65
N LYS A 195 4.63 15.26 -19.24
CA LYS A 195 4.92 16.60 -19.77
C LYS A 195 6.36 17.03 -19.49
N HIS A 196 6.95 16.56 -18.40
CA HIS A 196 8.36 16.76 -18.06
C HIS A 196 9.32 15.78 -18.77
N GLY A 197 8.82 14.95 -19.69
CA GLY A 197 9.62 14.08 -20.57
C GLY A 197 9.93 12.69 -20.00
N PHE A 198 9.21 12.23 -18.97
CA PHE A 198 9.29 10.83 -18.52
C PHE A 198 8.17 10.02 -19.17
N HIS A 199 8.51 9.15 -20.12
CA HIS A 199 7.52 8.42 -20.92
C HIS A 199 7.40 6.95 -20.54
N GLU A 200 8.32 6.45 -19.71
CA GLU A 200 8.34 5.10 -19.15
C GLU A 200 7.42 4.98 -17.93
N ILE A 201 6.25 5.63 -17.98
CA ILE A 201 5.23 5.62 -16.92
C ILE A 201 3.86 5.38 -17.52
N ASP A 202 3.14 4.39 -16.98
CA ASP A 202 1.73 4.16 -17.33
C ASP A 202 0.84 4.26 -16.09
N TYR A 203 -0.40 4.70 -16.30
CA TYR A 203 -1.41 4.84 -15.25
C TYR A 203 -2.59 3.92 -15.50
N TYR A 204 -3.00 3.21 -14.45
CA TYR A 204 -4.12 2.29 -14.42
C TYR A 204 -5.03 2.62 -13.24
N GLU A 205 -6.33 2.63 -13.50
CA GLU A 205 -7.35 2.89 -12.49
C GLU A 205 -8.24 1.66 -12.34
N GLU A 206 -8.31 1.14 -11.12
CA GLU A 206 -9.25 0.08 -10.78
C GLU A 206 -10.41 0.66 -9.99
N ALA A 207 -11.61 0.46 -10.54
CA ALA A 207 -12.85 0.68 -9.84
C ALA A 207 -13.34 -0.66 -9.28
N PHE A 208 -13.11 -0.91 -8.00
CA PHE A 208 -13.75 -2.04 -7.33
C PHE A 208 -15.24 -1.71 -7.12
N GLY A 209 -16.09 -2.31 -7.96
CA GLY A 209 -17.54 -2.39 -7.77
C GLY A 209 -17.92 -3.76 -7.22
N TRP A 210 -18.05 -3.89 -5.90
CA TRP A 210 -18.63 -5.06 -5.23
C TRP A 210 -19.61 -4.61 -4.16
#